data_AF-A0A364LNH4-F1
#
_entry.id   AF-A0A364LNH4-F1
#
_cell.length_a   1.000
_cell.length_b   1.000
_cell.length_c   1.000
_cell.angle_alpha   90.00
_cell.angle_beta   90.00
_cell.angle_gamma   90.00
#
_symmetry.space_group_name_H-M   'P 1'
#
loop_
_entity.id
_entity.type
_entity.pdbx_description
1 polymer ?
#
loop_
_entity_poly.entity_id
_entity_poly.type
_entity_poly.pdbx_seq_one_letter_code
_entity_poly.pdbx_strand_id
1 'polypeptide(L)'
;MSDFKVLQKKAIKLPADLTQSNNTGLFGTFFGSCLPLNRINIQHLNDAELLKLVAESLNFYKAASEKLKFDILVGMYIFIWERHDNPVEWIWDKSLFNAMRNHLGVDDIHHLEKEYYERALLSLRHYFTWLNDNQNTVELNPTWLAFPLDTQSLIHALLCAEPEEEKISWNCGIFNYC
;
A
#
# COMPACT_ATOMS: atom_id res chain seq x y z
N MET A 1 -2.40 14.73 14.46
CA MET A 1 -2.67 13.28 14.56
C MET A 1 -3.92 13.01 13.74
N SER A 2 -3.79 12.34 12.60
CA SER A 2 -4.91 12.08 11.69
C SER A 2 -5.86 11.02 12.26
N ASP A 3 -7.15 11.23 12.04
CA ASP A 3 -8.22 10.39 12.57
C ASP A 3 -8.38 9.11 11.73
N PHE A 4 -8.43 7.95 12.41
CA PHE A 4 -8.73 6.65 11.81
C PHE A 4 -9.95 6.70 10.89
N LYS A 5 -11.05 7.33 11.34
CA LYS A 5 -12.30 7.39 10.57
C LYS A 5 -12.15 8.17 9.28
N VAL A 6 -11.32 9.22 9.28
CA VAL A 6 -11.02 10.00 8.08
C VAL A 6 -10.23 9.16 7.09
N LEU A 7 -9.17 8.48 7.54
CA LEU A 7 -8.34 7.65 6.67
C LEU A 7 -9.11 6.42 6.15
N GLN A 8 -9.94 5.80 6.99
CA GLN A 8 -10.81 4.68 6.63
C GLN A 8 -11.79 5.10 5.52
N LYS A 9 -12.46 6.25 5.67
CA LYS A 9 -13.40 6.76 4.66
C LYS A 9 -12.73 7.04 3.32
N LYS A 10 -11.51 7.58 3.34
CA LYS A 10 -10.70 7.81 2.14
C LYS A 10 -10.32 6.49 1.46
N ALA A 11 -9.83 5.52 2.22
CA ALA A 11 -9.47 4.18 1.73
C ALA A 11 -10.66 3.47 1.06
N ILE A 12 -11.85 3.50 1.67
CA ILE A 12 -13.06 2.86 1.13
C ILE A 12 -13.49 3.48 -0.21
N LYS A 13 -13.28 4.79 -0.41
CA LYS A 13 -13.68 5.49 -1.63
C LYS A 13 -12.68 5.37 -2.77
N LEU A 14 -11.44 4.98 -2.48
CA LEU A 14 -10.34 4.99 -3.42
C LEU A 14 -10.65 4.28 -4.76
N PRO A 15 -11.23 3.06 -4.79
CA PRO A 15 -11.53 2.40 -6.07
C PRO A 15 -12.51 3.19 -6.94
N ALA A 16 -13.53 3.80 -6.32
CA ALA A 16 -14.51 4.62 -7.02
C ALA A 16 -13.87 5.90 -7.58
N ASP A 17 -13.00 6.55 -6.80
CA ASP A 17 -12.30 7.77 -7.22
C ASP A 17 -11.32 7.48 -8.39
N LEU A 18 -10.65 6.32 -8.36
CA LEU A 18 -9.77 5.88 -9.45
C LEU A 18 -10.53 5.52 -10.73
N THR A 19 -11.72 4.94 -10.63
CA THR A 19 -12.55 4.65 -11.81
C THR A 19 -13.19 5.92 -12.40
N GLN A 20 -13.61 6.87 -11.56
CA GLN A 20 -14.25 8.11 -12.00
C GLN A 20 -13.27 9.09 -12.65
N SER A 21 -12.08 9.28 -12.08
CA SER A 21 -11.04 10.17 -12.62
C SER A 21 -10.57 9.76 -14.03
N ASN A 22 -10.60 8.47 -14.33
CA ASN A 22 -10.24 7.93 -15.65
C ASN A 22 -11.40 8.03 -16.66
N ASN A 23 -12.65 7.93 -16.22
CA ASN A 23 -13.81 8.07 -17.11
C ASN A 23 -14.05 9.51 -17.59
N THR A 24 -13.55 10.52 -16.89
CA THR A 24 -13.64 11.93 -17.33
C THR A 24 -12.71 12.27 -18.52
N GLY A 25 -11.79 11.39 -18.91
CA GLY A 25 -10.95 11.54 -20.11
C GLY A 25 -11.56 11.00 -21.42
N LEU A 26 -12.75 10.38 -21.37
CA LEU A 26 -13.31 9.60 -22.48
C LEU A 26 -14.08 10.41 -23.55
N PHE A 27 -14.21 11.74 -23.42
CA PHE A 27 -15.00 12.55 -24.36
C PHE A 27 -14.18 13.40 -25.35
N GLY A 28 -12.88 13.14 -25.50
CA GLY A 28 -12.09 13.93 -26.45
C GLY A 28 -10.81 13.27 -26.92
N THR A 29 -10.91 12.21 -27.73
CA THR A 29 -9.93 11.91 -28.79
C THR A 29 -10.39 10.69 -29.60
N PHE A 30 -11.26 10.92 -30.57
CA PHE A 30 -11.26 10.13 -31.81
C PHE A 30 -10.14 10.66 -32.70
N PHE A 31 -8.88 10.28 -32.52
CA PHE A 31 -7.83 10.27 -33.55
C PHE A 31 -6.62 9.49 -33.01
N GLY A 32 -6.04 8.64 -33.85
CA GLY A 32 -5.30 7.45 -33.43
C GLY A 32 -3.91 7.67 -32.83
N SER A 33 -3.47 6.67 -32.07
CA SER A 33 -2.07 6.29 -31.88
C SER A 33 -2.01 4.96 -31.14
N CYS A 34 -1.23 4.01 -31.65
CA CYS A 34 -1.02 2.65 -31.15
C CYS A 34 -0.24 2.60 -29.81
N LEU A 35 -0.69 3.32 -28.78
CA LEU A 35 -0.13 3.25 -27.44
C LEU A 35 -1.28 3.14 -26.42
N PRO A 36 -1.29 2.10 -25.55
CA PRO A 36 -2.35 1.86 -24.58
C PRO A 36 -2.20 2.81 -23.37
N LEU A 37 -2.18 4.12 -23.61
CA LEU A 37 -1.96 5.14 -22.57
C LEU A 37 -3.17 5.40 -21.67
N ASN A 38 -4.33 4.81 -21.98
CA ASN A 38 -5.60 5.05 -21.27
C ASN A 38 -6.24 3.79 -20.67
N ARG A 39 -5.49 2.69 -20.50
CA ARG A 39 -6.01 1.54 -19.78
C ARG A 39 -5.62 1.65 -18.31
N ILE A 40 -6.62 1.69 -17.44
CA ILE A 40 -6.42 1.51 -15.99
C ILE A 40 -5.63 0.22 -15.82
N ASN A 41 -4.49 0.29 -15.15
CA ASN A 41 -3.76 -0.90 -14.77
C ASN A 41 -4.68 -1.68 -13.81
N ILE A 42 -5.15 -2.85 -14.25
CA ILE A 42 -6.06 -3.71 -13.48
C ILE A 42 -5.45 -4.00 -12.10
N GLN A 43 -4.12 -4.06 -12.01
CA GLN A 43 -3.41 -4.24 -10.76
C GLN A 43 -3.68 -3.11 -9.76
N HIS A 44 -3.71 -1.84 -10.17
CA HIS A 44 -4.03 -0.72 -9.27
C HIS A 44 -5.45 -0.78 -8.74
N LEU A 45 -6.40 -1.17 -9.60
CA LEU A 45 -7.78 -1.30 -9.18
C LEU A 45 -7.91 -2.42 -8.16
N ASN A 46 -7.23 -3.55 -8.38
CA ASN A 46 -7.18 -4.65 -7.43
C ASN A 46 -6.55 -4.23 -6.10
N ASP A 47 -5.47 -3.46 -6.12
CA ASP A 47 -4.80 -3.01 -4.89
C ASP A 47 -5.61 -1.93 -4.15
N ALA A 48 -6.32 -1.06 -4.87
CA ALA A 48 -7.28 -0.15 -4.28
C ALA A 48 -8.46 -0.90 -3.64
N GLU A 49 -8.98 -1.94 -4.30
CA GLU A 49 -10.03 -2.78 -3.73
C GLU A 49 -9.53 -3.55 -2.50
N LEU A 50 -8.28 -4.05 -2.50
CA LEU A 50 -7.65 -4.64 -1.33
C LEU A 50 -7.60 -3.63 -0.16
N LEU A 51 -7.18 -2.39 -0.43
CA LEU A 51 -7.14 -1.34 0.60
C LEU A 51 -8.53 -1.05 1.18
N LYS A 52 -9.56 -1.01 0.33
CA LYS A 52 -10.96 -0.85 0.75
C LYS A 52 -11.41 -2.04 1.62
N LEU A 53 -11.16 -3.27 1.20
CA LEU A 53 -11.52 -4.47 1.96
C LEU A 53 -10.84 -4.50 3.33
N VAL A 54 -9.56 -4.12 3.41
CA VAL A 54 -8.86 -3.97 4.70
C VAL A 54 -9.52 -2.86 5.54
N ALA A 55 -9.83 -1.71 4.95
CA ALA A 55 -10.49 -0.63 5.67
C ALA A 55 -11.87 -1.04 6.24
N GLU A 56 -12.65 -1.81 5.48
CA GLU A 56 -13.95 -2.33 5.91
C GLU A 56 -13.82 -3.39 7.01
N SER A 57 -12.88 -4.33 6.85
CA SER A 57 -12.67 -5.44 7.78
C SER A 57 -12.16 -5.00 9.16
N LEU A 58 -11.49 -3.85 9.26
CA LEU A 58 -11.10 -3.25 10.54
C LEU A 58 -12.30 -2.90 11.45
N ASN A 59 -13.52 -2.85 10.92
CA ASN A 59 -14.73 -2.73 11.76
C ASN A 59 -15.01 -4.00 12.58
N PHE A 60 -14.57 -5.17 12.10
CA PHE A 60 -14.72 -6.45 12.80
C PHE A 60 -13.56 -6.74 13.76
N TYR A 61 -12.44 -6.02 13.65
CA TYR A 61 -11.33 -6.13 14.58
C TYR A 61 -11.61 -5.35 15.88
N LYS A 62 -12.52 -5.86 16.72
CA LYS A 62 -13.04 -5.16 17.91
C LYS A 62 -12.01 -4.95 19.03
N ALA A 63 -11.02 -5.85 19.13
CA ALA A 63 -9.97 -5.76 20.15
C ALA A 63 -8.92 -4.67 19.84
N ALA A 64 -8.84 -4.20 18.59
CA ALA A 64 -7.87 -3.19 18.19
C ALA A 64 -8.34 -1.77 18.56
N SER A 65 -7.44 -0.97 19.11
CA SER A 65 -7.66 0.46 19.33
C SER A 65 -7.73 1.23 18.01
N GLU A 66 -8.34 2.41 17.99
CA GLU A 66 -8.37 3.25 16.78
C GLU A 66 -6.97 3.61 16.28
N LYS A 67 -6.02 3.82 17.19
CA LYS A 67 -4.61 4.04 16.84
C LYS A 67 -4.02 2.83 16.11
N LEU A 68 -4.26 1.61 16.61
CA LEU A 68 -3.77 0.39 15.95
C LEU A 68 -4.41 0.22 14.57
N LYS A 69 -5.72 0.46 14.44
CA LYS A 69 -6.42 0.40 13.14
C LYS A 69 -5.88 1.44 12.14
N PHE A 70 -5.57 2.63 12.63
CA PHE A 70 -4.92 3.67 11.84
C PHE A 70 -3.51 3.24 11.38
N ASP A 71 -2.68 2.73 12.29
CA ASP A 71 -1.34 2.22 11.96
C ASP A 71 -1.42 1.04 10.96
N ILE A 72 -2.42 0.16 11.06
CA ILE A 72 -2.67 -0.91 10.08
C ILE A 72 -2.98 -0.34 8.69
N LEU A 73 -3.86 0.67 8.61
CA LEU A 73 -4.18 1.30 7.33
C LEU A 73 -2.94 1.95 6.70
N VAL A 74 -2.15 2.66 7.49
CA VAL A 74 -0.89 3.26 7.02
C VAL A 74 0.06 2.17 6.53
N GLY A 75 0.16 1.05 7.25
CA GLY A 75 0.92 -0.11 6.81
C GLY A 75 0.44 -0.65 5.46
N MET A 76 -0.86 -0.67 5.20
CA MET A 76 -1.41 -1.04 3.90
C MET A 76 -1.05 -0.05 2.79
N TYR A 77 -1.04 1.26 3.08
CA TYR A 77 -0.58 2.24 2.10
C TYR A 77 0.90 2.01 1.76
N ILE A 78 1.75 1.78 2.77
CA ILE A 78 3.16 1.44 2.54
C ILE A 78 3.28 0.18 1.68
N PHE A 79 2.61 -0.91 2.09
CA PHE A 79 2.64 -2.17 1.37
C PHE A 79 2.24 -2.03 -0.11
N ILE A 80 1.17 -1.29 -0.40
CA ILE A 80 0.73 -1.07 -1.78
C ILE A 80 1.74 -0.22 -2.53
N TRP A 81 2.28 0.82 -1.91
CA TRP A 81 3.26 1.70 -2.55
C TRP A 81 4.48 0.92 -3.01
N GLU A 82 5.06 0.12 -2.13
CA GLU A 82 6.26 -0.69 -2.37
C GLU A 82 6.06 -1.76 -3.45
N ARG A 83 4.83 -2.25 -3.62
CA ARG A 83 4.50 -3.19 -4.71
C ARG A 83 4.53 -2.57 -6.09
N HIS A 84 4.43 -1.26 -6.17
CA HIS A 84 4.44 -0.47 -7.41
C HIS A 84 5.68 0.44 -7.51
N ASP A 85 6.61 0.38 -6.56
CA ASP A 85 7.80 1.23 -6.55
C ASP A 85 8.89 0.70 -7.50
N ASN A 86 8.48 0.42 -8.74
CA ASN A 86 9.38 0.18 -9.86
C ASN A 86 9.48 1.45 -10.73
N PRO A 87 10.68 1.82 -11.21
CA PRO A 87 10.88 3.02 -12.03
C PRO A 87 10.03 3.08 -13.30
N VAL A 88 9.65 1.91 -13.83
CA VAL A 88 8.80 1.78 -15.02
C VAL A 88 7.33 2.05 -14.68
N GLU A 89 6.85 1.62 -13.51
CA GLU A 89 5.46 1.71 -13.08
C GLU A 89 5.10 3.12 -12.61
N TRP A 90 6.03 3.84 -11.98
CA TRP A 90 5.84 5.24 -11.54
C TRP A 90 5.31 6.21 -12.62
N ILE A 91 5.65 5.98 -13.90
CA ILE A 91 5.19 6.80 -15.02
C ILE A 91 3.70 6.55 -15.34
N TRP A 92 3.22 5.33 -15.11
CA TRP A 92 1.85 4.88 -15.41
C TRP A 92 0.91 4.98 -14.20
N ASP A 93 1.47 5.14 -13.00
CA ASP A 93 0.78 4.90 -11.73
C ASP A 93 0.36 6.17 -10.98
N LYS A 94 0.44 7.33 -11.66
CA LYS A 94 0.23 8.65 -11.02
C LYS A 94 -1.08 8.79 -10.27
N SER A 95 -2.16 8.18 -10.72
CA SER A 95 -3.49 8.34 -10.08
C SER A 95 -3.57 7.66 -8.71
N LEU A 96 -3.10 6.42 -8.60
CA LEU A 96 -3.04 5.67 -7.34
C LEU A 96 -2.10 6.36 -6.36
N PHE A 97 -0.87 6.65 -6.77
CA PHE A 97 0.11 7.31 -5.91
C PHE A 97 -0.34 8.70 -5.45
N ASN A 98 -0.93 9.52 -6.33
CA ASN A 98 -1.45 10.84 -5.93
C ASN A 98 -2.60 10.73 -4.93
N ALA A 99 -3.49 9.75 -5.09
CA ALA A 99 -4.54 9.53 -4.11
C ALA A 99 -3.95 9.11 -2.75
N MET A 100 -2.96 8.21 -2.73
CA MET A 100 -2.28 7.78 -1.51
C MET A 100 -1.54 8.94 -0.81
N ARG A 101 -0.81 9.76 -1.56
CA ARG A 101 -0.19 11.02 -1.08
C ARG A 101 -1.22 11.93 -0.42
N ASN A 102 -2.33 12.19 -1.10
CA ASN A 102 -3.44 13.01 -0.59
C ASN A 102 -4.13 12.39 0.65
N HIS A 103 -4.15 11.06 0.76
CA HIS A 103 -4.75 10.36 1.88
C HIS A 103 -3.90 10.51 3.14
N LEU A 104 -2.59 10.27 3.01
CA LEU A 104 -1.61 10.30 4.08
C LEU A 104 -1.11 11.72 4.40
N GLY A 105 -1.22 12.66 3.47
CA GLY A 105 -0.69 14.02 3.60
C GLY A 105 0.83 14.07 3.48
N VAL A 106 1.42 13.19 2.68
CA VAL A 106 2.87 13.11 2.42
C VAL A 106 3.14 13.09 0.92
N ASP A 107 4.27 13.65 0.50
CA ASP A 107 4.69 13.59 -0.90
C ASP A 107 5.31 12.24 -1.26
N ASP A 108 5.90 11.56 -0.28
CA ASP A 108 6.51 10.24 -0.43
C ASP A 108 6.33 9.46 0.89
N ILE A 109 6.08 8.16 0.81
CA ILE A 109 5.99 7.30 2.01
C ILE A 109 7.35 7.14 2.70
N HIS A 110 8.45 7.30 1.97
CA HIS A 110 9.81 7.24 2.52
C HIS A 110 10.14 8.46 3.40
N HIS A 111 9.34 9.54 3.31
CA HIS A 111 9.45 10.69 4.21
C HIS A 111 8.78 10.47 5.57
N LEU A 112 8.11 9.33 5.79
CA LEU A 112 7.60 8.96 7.10
C LEU A 112 8.78 8.71 8.06
N GLU A 113 8.62 9.14 9.32
CA GLU A 113 9.60 8.81 10.37
C GLU A 113 9.80 7.30 10.46
N LYS A 114 11.05 6.83 10.51
CA LYS A 114 11.40 5.39 10.49
C LYS A 114 10.62 4.59 11.54
N GLU A 115 10.56 5.09 12.77
CA GLU A 115 9.83 4.45 13.88
C GLU A 115 8.33 4.31 13.56
N TYR A 116 7.77 5.30 12.86
CA TYR A 116 6.38 5.28 12.46
C TYR A 116 6.12 4.33 11.29
N TYR A 117 7.01 4.32 10.30
CA TYR A 117 7.00 3.39 9.17
C TYR A 117 7.05 1.93 9.65
N GLU A 118 8.03 1.59 10.50
CA GLU A 118 8.18 0.25 11.07
C GLU A 118 6.98 -0.15 11.92
N ARG A 119 6.48 0.77 12.77
CA ARG A 119 5.29 0.51 13.60
C ARG A 119 4.06 0.21 12.75
N ALA A 120 3.87 0.92 11.63
CA ALA A 120 2.78 0.69 10.71
C ALA A 120 2.88 -0.69 10.04
N LEU A 121 4.07 -1.09 9.57
CA LEU A 121 4.32 -2.41 8.99
C LEU A 121 4.16 -3.56 10.00
N LEU A 122 4.64 -3.38 11.23
CA LEU A 122 4.44 -4.35 12.31
C LEU A 122 2.96 -4.52 12.66
N SER A 123 2.22 -3.41 12.69
CA SER A 123 0.78 -3.41 12.92
C SER A 123 0.05 -4.16 11.81
N LEU A 124 0.42 -3.92 10.54
CA LEU A 124 -0.10 -4.66 9.40
C LEU A 124 0.22 -6.16 9.49
N ARG A 125 1.45 -6.53 9.86
CA ARG A 125 1.84 -7.94 10.04
C ARG A 125 0.97 -8.63 11.08
N HIS A 126 0.75 -8.00 12.24
CA HIS A 126 -0.11 -8.54 13.29
C HIS A 126 -1.58 -8.65 12.84
N TYR A 127 -2.07 -7.65 12.11
CA TYR A 127 -3.40 -7.69 11.50
C TYR A 127 -3.53 -8.86 10.52
N PHE A 128 -2.53 -9.09 9.67
CA PHE A 128 -2.52 -10.18 8.70
C PHE A 128 -2.57 -11.55 9.39
N THR A 129 -1.84 -11.74 10.48
CA THR A 129 -1.95 -12.95 11.32
C THR A 129 -3.35 -13.09 11.93
N TRP A 130 -3.91 -12.02 12.50
CA TRP A 130 -5.28 -12.05 13.01
C TRP A 130 -6.30 -12.38 11.91
N LEU A 131 -6.14 -11.84 10.72
CA LEU A 131 -7.01 -12.11 9.57
C LEU A 131 -6.94 -13.58 9.16
N ASN A 132 -5.74 -14.17 9.11
CA ASN A 132 -5.55 -15.59 8.84
C ASN A 132 -6.31 -16.48 9.84
N ASP A 133 -6.24 -16.15 11.14
CA ASP A 133 -6.92 -16.91 12.19
C ASP A 133 -8.45 -16.80 12.09
N ASN A 134 -8.96 -15.75 11.44
CA ASN A 134 -10.39 -15.45 11.30
C ASN A 134 -10.90 -15.56 9.85
N GLN A 135 -10.11 -16.13 8.93
CA GLN A 135 -10.39 -16.16 7.48
C GLN A 135 -11.65 -16.94 7.08
N ASN A 136 -12.17 -17.79 7.98
CA ASN A 136 -13.37 -18.60 7.75
C ASN A 136 -14.67 -17.86 8.05
N THR A 137 -14.60 -16.64 8.59
CA THR A 137 -15.80 -15.80 8.79
C THR A 137 -16.24 -15.19 7.46
N VAL A 138 -17.56 -15.10 7.25
CA VAL A 138 -18.14 -14.62 5.98
C VAL A 138 -17.70 -13.19 5.68
N GLU A 139 -17.53 -12.38 6.72
CA GLU A 139 -17.16 -10.98 6.63
C GLU A 139 -15.68 -10.75 6.29
N LEU A 140 -14.79 -11.66 6.71
CA LEU A 140 -13.34 -11.49 6.54
C LEU A 140 -12.76 -12.32 5.40
N ASN A 141 -13.45 -13.38 4.98
CA ASN A 141 -13.01 -14.25 3.89
C ASN A 141 -12.68 -13.48 2.60
N PRO A 142 -13.49 -12.51 2.14
CA PRO A 142 -13.15 -11.73 0.94
C PRO A 142 -11.86 -10.92 1.09
N THR A 143 -11.62 -10.38 2.29
CA THR A 143 -10.39 -9.61 2.57
C THR A 143 -9.18 -10.53 2.56
N TRP A 144 -9.29 -11.71 3.17
CA TRP A 144 -8.23 -12.72 3.15
C TRP A 144 -7.86 -13.16 1.74
N LEU A 145 -8.85 -13.47 0.91
CA LEU A 145 -8.64 -13.92 -0.47
C LEU A 145 -8.09 -12.83 -1.39
N ALA A 146 -8.28 -11.56 -1.05
CA ALA A 146 -7.77 -10.44 -1.83
C ALA A 146 -6.26 -10.20 -1.62
N PHE A 147 -5.67 -10.71 -0.54
CA PHE A 147 -4.24 -10.52 -0.29
C PHE A 147 -3.38 -11.33 -1.28
N PRO A 148 -2.31 -10.72 -1.82
CA PRO A 148 -1.30 -11.42 -2.59
C PRO A 148 -0.61 -12.53 -1.79
N LEU A 149 -0.18 -13.59 -2.47
CA LEU A 149 0.52 -14.71 -1.85
C LEU A 149 1.86 -14.32 -1.21
N ASP A 150 2.51 -13.29 -1.73
CA ASP A 150 3.81 -12.79 -1.28
C ASP A 150 3.72 -11.75 -0.15
N THR A 151 2.52 -11.45 0.35
CA THR A 151 2.27 -10.40 1.36
C THR A 151 3.22 -10.49 2.56
N GLN A 152 3.34 -11.67 3.16
CA GLN A 152 4.16 -11.87 4.35
C GLN A 152 5.66 -11.71 4.06
N SER A 153 6.12 -12.20 2.90
CA SER A 153 7.50 -12.08 2.46
C SER A 153 7.87 -10.62 2.20
N LEU A 154 6.99 -9.86 1.55
CA LEU A 154 7.22 -8.44 1.28
C LEU A 154 7.25 -7.62 2.57
N ILE A 155 6.27 -7.78 3.46
CA ILE A 155 6.27 -7.08 4.76
C ILE A 155 7.57 -7.39 5.53
N HIS A 156 8.03 -8.65 5.51
CA HIS A 156 9.28 -9.02 6.15
C HIS A 156 10.50 -8.33 5.51
N ALA A 157 10.58 -8.32 4.18
CA ALA A 157 11.66 -7.65 3.46
C ALA A 157 11.72 -6.15 3.78
N LEU A 158 10.56 -5.47 3.82
CA LEU A 158 10.46 -4.04 4.14
C LEU A 158 10.89 -3.73 5.58
N LEU A 159 10.61 -4.63 6.53
CA LEU A 159 11.06 -4.48 7.93
C LEU A 159 12.55 -4.78 8.13
N CYS A 160 13.16 -5.56 7.24
CA CYS A 160 14.56 -5.96 7.31
C CYS A 160 15.47 -5.11 6.39
N ALA A 161 14.91 -4.22 5.57
CA ALA A 161 15.66 -3.35 4.70
C ALA A 161 16.54 -2.40 5.53
N GLU A 162 17.86 -2.53 5.41
CA GLU A 162 18.80 -1.58 6.00
C GLU A 162 18.69 -0.23 5.27
N PRO A 163 18.72 0.92 5.99
CA PRO A 163 18.72 2.23 5.36
C PRO A 163 19.94 2.37 4.46
N GLU A 164 19.74 2.86 3.23
CA GLU A 164 20.80 2.99 2.22
C GLU A 164 21.97 3.88 2.64
N GLU A 165 21.84 4.64 3.73
CA GLU A 165 22.93 5.42 4.33
C GLU A 165 24.10 4.55 4.84
N GLU A 166 23.90 3.25 5.09
CA GLU A 166 24.99 2.33 5.47
C GLU A 166 25.62 1.58 4.28
N LYS A 167 25.10 1.74 3.04
CA LYS A 167 25.70 1.13 1.85
C LYS A 167 26.94 1.86 1.32
N ILE A 168 27.32 3.00 1.92
CA ILE A 168 28.58 3.71 1.65
C ILE A 168 29.58 3.48 2.80
N SER A 169 29.83 2.23 3.20
CA SER A 169 30.91 1.93 4.17
C SER A 169 31.43 0.49 4.13
N TRP A 170 31.42 -0.19 2.99
CA TRP A 170 32.26 -1.39 2.80
C TRP A 170 32.99 -1.36 1.46
N ASN A 171 33.66 -0.24 1.22
CA ASN A 171 34.86 -0.20 0.40
C ASN A 171 36.05 0.11 1.31
N CYS A 172 36.32 -0.78 2.27
CA CYS A 172 37.57 -0.82 3.02
C CYS A 172 37.84 -2.25 3.48
N GLY A 173 38.92 -2.84 2.98
CA GLY A 173 39.48 -4.05 3.57
C GLY A 173 39.92 -5.09 2.55
N ILE A 174 40.94 -4.75 1.77
CA ILE A 174 41.91 -5.74 1.33
C ILE A 174 42.44 -6.46 2.57
N PHE A 175 42.15 -7.75 2.72
CA PHE A 175 42.90 -8.74 3.49
C PHE A 175 42.68 -10.08 2.76
N ASN A 176 43.56 -10.54 1.86
CA ASN A 176 44.85 -11.16 2.15
C ASN A 176 44.83 -11.91 3.48
N TYR A 177 44.61 -13.23 3.45
CA TYR A 177 45.34 -14.20 4.26
C TYR A 177 45.43 -15.56 3.54
N CYS A 178 46.69 -15.93 3.27
CA CYS A 178 47.31 -17.25 3.14
C CYS A 178 46.77 -18.26 2.11
#